data_AF-W1YJ46-F1
#
_entry.id   AF-W1YJ46-F1
#
_cell.length_a   1.000
_cell.length_b   1.000
_cell.length_c   1.000
_cell.angle_alpha   90.00
_cell.angle_beta   90.00
_cell.angle_gamma   90.00
#
_symmetry.space_group_name_H-M   'P 1'
#
loop_
_entity.id
_entity.type
_entity.pdbx_description
1 polymer ?
#
loop_
_entity_poly.entity_id
_entity_poly.type
_entity_poly.pdbx_seq_one_letter_code
_entity_poly.pdbx_strand_id
1 'polypeptide(L)' 'AIPVLLSGRDVVGVAQTGTGKTAAFGLPLLDAVDARDGEVQALVLAPTRELALQSAEAITDMASRSRGPGVVAALQGIHR' A
#
# COMPACT_ATOMS: atom_id res chain seq x y z
N ALA A 1 3.36 -6.12 -13.78
CA ALA A 1 3.45 -4.76 -13.19
C ALA A 1 4.49 -4.68 -12.07
N ILE A 2 4.54 -5.66 -11.15
CA ILE A 2 5.43 -5.64 -9.96
C ILE A 2 6.91 -5.28 -10.28
N PRO A 3 7.59 -5.84 -11.30
CA PRO A 3 8.99 -5.49 -11.57
C PRO A 3 9.24 -4.03 -11.93
N VAL A 4 8.23 -3.34 -12.51
CA VAL A 4 8.35 -1.91 -12.85
C VAL A 4 8.21 -1.06 -11.59
N LEU A 5 7.28 -1.40 -10.71
CA LEU A 5 7.06 -0.68 -9.45
C LEU A 5 8.26 -0.83 -8.49
N LEU A 6 8.88 -2.01 -8.45
CA LEU A 6 10.10 -2.26 -7.66
C LEU A 6 11.31 -1.44 -8.15
N SER A 7 11.28 -0.90 -9.38
CA SER A 7 12.33 -0.01 -9.87
C SER A 7 12.23 1.44 -9.37
N GLY A 8 11.26 1.74 -8.49
CA GLY A 8 11.08 3.08 -7.92
C GLY A 8 10.61 4.13 -8.93
N ARG A 9 10.07 3.71 -10.07
CA ARG A 9 9.54 4.60 -11.11
C ARG A 9 8.07 4.90 -10.89
N ASP A 10 7.65 6.07 -11.33
CA ASP A 10 6.23 6.44 -11.40
C ASP A 10 5.50 5.56 -12.42
N VAL A 11 4.34 5.02 -12.03
CA VAL A 11 3.56 4.11 -12.85
C VAL A 11 2.07 4.43 -12.74
N VAL A 12 1.39 4.41 -13.89
CA VAL A 12 -0.07 4.42 -13.95
C VAL A 12 -0.56 2.99 -14.23
N GLY A 13 -1.27 2.39 -13.28
CA GLY A 13 -1.82 1.04 -13.40
C GLY A 13 -3.33 1.05 -13.61
N VAL A 14 -3.78 0.59 -14.78
CA VAL A 14 -5.21 0.30 -15.02
C VAL A 14 -5.43 -1.20 -14.95
N ALA A 15 -6.52 -1.60 -14.29
CA ALA A 15 -6.92 -2.99 -14.12
C ALA A 15 -8.41 -3.01 -13.74
N GLN A 16 -9.03 -4.18 -13.71
CA GLN A 16 -10.43 -4.31 -13.30
C GLN A 16 -10.53 -4.53 -11.77
N THR A 17 -11.71 -4.34 -11.19
CA THR A 17 -11.96 -4.66 -9.78
C THR A 17 -11.73 -6.16 -9.54
N GLY A 18 -11.13 -6.51 -8.40
CA GLY A 18 -10.87 -7.92 -8.04
C GLY A 18 -9.66 -8.56 -8.71
N THR A 19 -8.87 -7.85 -9.52
CA THR A 19 -7.71 -8.42 -10.24
C THR A 19 -6.36 -8.17 -9.55
N GLY A 20 -6.33 -8.05 -8.22
CA GLY A 20 -5.08 -7.96 -7.47
C GLY A 20 -4.34 -6.62 -7.56
N LYS A 21 -5.02 -5.51 -7.89
CA LYS A 21 -4.39 -4.17 -7.90
C LYS A 21 -3.74 -3.80 -6.57
N THR A 22 -4.42 -4.12 -5.47
CA THR A 22 -3.94 -3.81 -4.13
C THR A 22 -2.63 -4.53 -3.83
N ALA A 23 -2.49 -5.79 -4.26
CA ALA A 23 -1.21 -6.50 -4.16
C ALA A 23 -0.17 -5.92 -5.14
N ALA A 24 -0.60 -5.48 -6.32
CA ALA A 24 0.30 -4.93 -7.34
C ALA A 24 1.04 -3.68 -6.87
N PHE A 25 0.41 -2.79 -6.08
CA PHE A 25 1.11 -1.65 -5.46
C PHE A 25 1.55 -1.91 -4.01
N GLY A 26 0.82 -2.73 -3.25
CA GLY A 26 1.08 -2.99 -1.84
C GLY A 26 2.35 -3.81 -1.59
N LEU A 27 2.65 -4.82 -2.41
CA LEU A 27 3.89 -5.60 -2.26
C LEU A 27 5.15 -4.77 -2.54
N PRO A 28 5.23 -3.98 -3.64
CA PRO A 28 6.33 -3.05 -3.82
C PRO A 28 6.46 -2.00 -2.71
N LEU A 29 5.32 -1.48 -2.21
CA LEU A 29 5.32 -0.54 -1.07
C LEU A 29 5.95 -1.19 0.17
N LEU A 30 5.56 -2.42 0.51
CA LEU A 30 6.10 -3.16 1.66
C LEU A 30 7.58 -3.53 1.49
N ASP A 31 8.05 -3.73 0.26
CA ASP A 31 9.46 -3.99 -0.01
C ASP A 31 10.33 -2.73 0.15
N ALA A 32 9.76 -1.55 -0.13
CA ALA A 32 10.45 -0.27 -0.08
C ALA A 32 10.57 0.35 1.33
N VAL A 33 9.69 -0.01 2.27
CA VAL A 33 9.69 0.53 3.64
C VAL A 33 10.68 -0.19 4.57
N ASP A 34 11.31 0.54 5.49
CA ASP A 34 12.14 -0.01 6.57
C ASP A 34 11.35 -0.04 7.88
N ALA A 35 10.92 -1.23 8.29
CA ALA A 35 10.13 -1.42 9.51
C ALA A 35 10.87 -1.07 10.83
N ARG A 36 12.17 -0.79 10.78
CA ARG A 36 12.95 -0.32 11.95
C ARG A 36 12.92 1.20 12.09
N ASP A 37 12.46 1.89 11.06
CA ASP A 37 12.30 3.34 11.04
C ASP A 37 10.85 3.68 11.42
N GLY A 38 10.69 4.55 12.42
CA GLY A 38 9.38 4.95 12.96
C GLY A 38 8.70 6.07 12.18
N GLU A 39 9.37 6.62 11.18
CA GLU A 39 8.87 7.72 10.36
C GLU A 39 7.85 7.26 9.31
N VAL A 40 7.02 8.19 8.82
CA VAL A 40 6.07 7.90 7.75
C VAL A 40 6.80 7.80 6.41
N GLN A 41 6.87 6.59 5.85
CA GLN A 41 7.63 6.30 4.62
C GLN A 41 6.77 6.10 3.36
N ALA A 42 5.44 5.96 3.50
CA ALA A 42 4.53 5.74 2.37
C ALA A 42 3.15 6.37 2.60
N LEU A 43 2.53 6.86 1.52
CA LEU A 43 1.18 7.43 1.51
C LEU A 43 0.33 6.76 0.42
N VAL A 44 -0.81 6.20 0.82
CA VAL A 44 -1.81 5.66 -0.10
C VAL A 44 -3.04 6.55 -0.06
N LEU A 45 -3.38 7.17 -1.19
CA LEU A 45 -4.57 7.99 -1.33
C LEU A 45 -5.69 7.20 -1.99
N ALA A 46 -6.91 7.33 -1.45
CA ALA A 46 -8.11 6.71 -2.00
C ALA A 46 -9.25 7.73 -2.07
N PRO A 47 -10.18 7.61 -3.04
CA PRO A 47 -11.23 8.60 -3.26
C PRO A 47 -12.35 8.55 -2.21
N THR A 48 -12.47 7.44 -1.44
CA THR A 48 -13.44 7.32 -0.35
C THR A 48 -12.82 6.63 0.86
N ARG A 49 -13.44 6.82 2.03
CA ARG A 49 -12.99 6.22 3.30
C ARG A 49 -13.06 4.69 3.26
N GLU A 50 -14.10 4.14 2.65
CA GLU A 50 -14.33 2.70 2.52
C GLU A 50 -13.21 2.05 1.69
N LEU A 51 -12.82 2.67 0.58
CA LEU A 51 -11.72 2.17 -0.26
C LEU A 51 -10.36 2.31 0.43
N ALA A 52 -10.17 3.36 1.22
CA ALA A 52 -8.97 3.53 2.03
C ALA A 52 -8.85 2.42 3.08
N LEU A 53 -9.95 2.11 3.77
CA LEU A 53 -10.02 1.03 4.76
C LEU A 53 -9.76 -0.35 4.13
N GLN A 54 -10.39 -0.66 2.99
CA GLN A 54 -10.17 -1.91 2.27
C GLN A 54 -8.70 -2.07 1.83
N SER A 55 -8.07 -0.97 1.40
CA SER A 55 -6.65 -0.98 1.03
C SER A 55 -5.76 -1.19 2.24
N ALA A 56 -6.04 -0.50 3.35
CA ALA A 56 -5.31 -0.63 4.60
C ALA A 56 -5.39 -2.05 5.18
N GLU A 57 -6.59 -2.65 5.19
CA GLU A 57 -6.81 -4.03 5.62
C GLU A 57 -5.96 -4.99 4.78
N ALA A 58 -6.08 -4.94 3.45
CA ALA A 58 -5.33 -5.81 2.55
C ALA A 58 -3.80 -5.66 2.69
N ILE A 59 -3.29 -4.44 2.86
CA ILE A 59 -1.85 -4.18 3.05
C ILE A 59 -1.36 -4.72 4.39
N THR A 60 -2.14 -4.54 5.46
CA THR A 60 -1.84 -5.10 6.80
C THR A 60 -1.78 -6.62 6.73
N ASP A 61 -2.75 -7.21 6.03
CA ASP A 61 -2.84 -8.64 5.77
C ASP A 61 -1.62 -9.18 5.02
N MET A 62 -1.17 -8.48 3.97
CA MET A 62 0.05 -8.82 3.24
C MET A 62 1.31 -8.65 4.09
N ALA A 63 1.40 -7.59 4.89
CA ALA A 63 2.51 -7.31 5.78
C ALA A 63 2.71 -8.46 6.78
N SER A 64 1.61 -8.91 7.42
CA SER A 64 1.62 -10.03 8.38
C SER A 64 2.19 -11.33 7.82
N ARG A 65 2.12 -11.52 6.49
CA ARG A 65 2.60 -12.71 5.77
C ARG A 65 4.02 -12.56 5.20
N SER A 66 4.58 -11.35 5.18
CA SER A 66 5.82 -11.03 4.45
C SER A 66 6.97 -10.53 5.34
N ARG A 67 6.69 -9.76 6.42
CA ARG A 67 7.70 -9.26 7.38
C ARG A 67 7.07 -9.09 8.78
N GLY A 68 7.89 -9.11 9.84
CA GLY A 68 7.45 -8.93 11.23
C GLY A 68 6.73 -7.58 11.49
N PRO A 69 6.12 -7.40 12.68
CA PRO A 69 5.13 -6.37 12.95
C PRO A 69 5.73 -4.95 12.87
N GLY A 70 5.31 -4.16 11.87
CA GLY A 70 5.75 -2.77 11.74
C GLY A 70 4.93 -1.88 10.80
N VAL A 71 3.81 -2.38 10.22
CA VAL A 71 3.00 -1.57 9.30
C VAL A 71 1.78 -1.03 10.04
N VAL A 72 1.80 0.25 10.37
CA VAL A 72 0.65 0.98 10.92
C VAL A 72 0.06 1.83 9.79
N ALA A 73 -1.12 1.46 9.31
CA ALA A 73 -1.85 2.26 8.34
C ALA A 73 -2.55 3.42 9.05
N ALA A 74 -2.01 4.64 8.92
CA ALA A 74 -2.67 5.85 9.36
C ALA A 74 -3.55 6.42 8.22
N LEU A 75 -4.86 6.49 8.45
CA LEU A 75 -5.81 7.10 7.52
C LEU A 75 -5.98 8.58 7.85
N GLN A 76 -5.36 9.49 7.08
CA GLN A 76 -5.77 10.90 7.07
C GLN A 76 -6.91 11.07 6.06
N GLY A 77 -8.12 11.30 6.56
CA GLY A 77 -9.25 11.70 5.73
C GLY A 77 -9.02 13.11 5.18
N ILE A 78 -9.25 13.30 3.88
CA ILE A 78 -9.29 14.63 3.29
C ILE A 78 -10.58 15.29 3.79
N HIS A 79 -10.45 16.17 4.77
CA HIS A 79 -11.53 17.08 5.16
C HIS A 79 -11.79 18.03 3.98
N ARG A 80 -13.04 18.08 3.51
CA ARG A 80 -13.54 19.18 2.70
C ARG A 80 -13.70 20.42 3.56
#